data_AF-A0A6P8Q7H9-F1
#
_entry.id   AF-A0A6P8Q7H9-F1
#
_cell.length_a   1.000
_cell.length_b   1.000
_cell.length_c   1.000
_cell.angle_alpha   90.00
_cell.angle_beta   90.00
_cell.angle_gamma   90.00
#
_symmetry.space_group_name_H-M   'P 1'
#
loop_
_entity.id
_entity.type
_entity.pdbx_description
1 polymer ?
#
loop_
_entity_poly.entity_id
_entity_poly.type
_entity_poly.pdbx_seq_one_letter_code
_entity_poly.pdbx_strand_id
1 'polypeptide(L)'
;MPRHGDSPFGSLVLIMYLLLGVKPVGPQNISNQENSTQTSTPPGIGIREVMLSKGCPGTEAKCLVRVEECRGQVDCGWGKPLFESLESVQLTCVYTAPDSRFIFSWTMLIKDKQPLVLPNDSNILEVKRQAHPIVYQCDTFEGNQLVARIKYVVYTEAEIEIRSRNAGVDIVMVFVLITTIVVFLVLIIGLLFLFLQCKRSTKNLFKSSPEPQKASVSSAPVSYRKPMSVERKSVLRTVTQSETGHSETGRSEMS
;
A
#
# COMPACT_ATOMS: atom_id res chain seq x y z
N MET A 1 -36.86 -22.18 -10.63
CA MET A 1 -36.13 -22.00 -11.91
C MET A 1 -34.82 -21.29 -11.62
N PRO A 2 -33.70 -21.71 -12.23
CA PRO A 2 -32.36 -21.62 -11.63
C PRO A 2 -31.46 -20.54 -12.25
N ARG A 3 -30.43 -20.11 -11.50
CA ARG A 3 -28.99 -20.05 -11.85
C ARG A 3 -28.28 -18.97 -11.04
N HIS A 4 -27.36 -19.35 -10.15
CA HIS A 4 -26.11 -18.61 -9.98
C HIS A 4 -25.01 -19.63 -9.73
N GLY A 5 -23.98 -19.56 -10.57
CA GLY A 5 -22.98 -20.60 -10.75
C GLY A 5 -21.99 -20.67 -9.60
N ASP A 6 -21.83 -21.88 -9.07
CA ASP A 6 -20.70 -22.23 -8.22
C ASP A 6 -19.43 -22.21 -9.07
N SER A 7 -18.67 -21.14 -8.95
CA SER A 7 -17.27 -21.12 -9.41
C SER A 7 -16.44 -21.97 -8.45
N PRO A 8 -15.69 -22.99 -8.92
CA PRO A 8 -14.89 -23.87 -8.07
C PRO A 8 -13.74 -23.16 -7.35
N PHE A 9 -13.50 -21.87 -7.63
CA PHE A 9 -12.46 -21.07 -7.01
C PHE A 9 -12.91 -20.31 -5.75
N GLY A 10 -14.23 -20.18 -5.50
CA GLY A 10 -14.73 -19.45 -4.32
C GLY A 10 -14.37 -20.13 -2.99
N SER A 11 -14.31 -21.47 -2.99
CA SER A 11 -14.05 -22.25 -1.78
C SER A 11 -12.59 -22.16 -1.32
N LEU A 12 -11.63 -22.19 -2.25
CA LEU A 12 -10.20 -22.03 -1.94
C LEU A 12 -9.88 -20.63 -1.39
N VAL A 13 -10.52 -19.61 -1.95
CA VAL A 13 -10.37 -18.22 -1.49
C VAL A 13 -10.93 -18.06 -0.08
N LEU A 14 -12.10 -18.62 0.22
CA LEU A 14 -12.70 -18.61 1.55
C LEU A 14 -11.84 -19.36 2.59
N ILE A 15 -11.25 -20.48 2.22
CA ILE A 15 -10.34 -21.26 3.07
C ILE A 15 -9.04 -20.49 3.34
N MET A 16 -8.49 -19.78 2.35
CA MET A 16 -7.33 -18.90 2.53
C MET A 16 -7.60 -17.75 3.51
N TYR A 17 -8.79 -17.12 3.42
CA TYR A 17 -9.20 -16.07 4.36
C TYR A 17 -9.37 -16.59 5.79
N LEU A 18 -9.95 -17.79 5.95
CA LEU A 18 -10.13 -18.42 7.25
C LEU A 18 -8.80 -18.85 7.91
N LEU A 19 -7.82 -19.31 7.13
CA LEU A 19 -6.50 -19.69 7.64
C LEU A 19 -5.63 -18.50 8.04
N LEU A 20 -5.81 -17.34 7.40
CA LEU A 20 -5.06 -16.11 7.70
C LEU A 20 -5.73 -15.24 8.78
N GLY A 21 -6.93 -15.58 9.25
CA GLY A 21 -7.66 -14.81 10.26
C GLY A 21 -8.09 -13.41 9.80
N VAL A 22 -8.02 -13.12 8.50
CA VAL A 22 -8.36 -11.80 7.95
C VAL A 22 -9.81 -11.80 7.49
N LYS A 23 -10.66 -11.03 8.18
CA LYS A 23 -12.06 -10.81 7.78
C LYS A 23 -12.11 -10.00 6.48
N PRO A 24 -13.03 -10.32 5.55
CA PRO A 24 -13.23 -9.52 4.36
C PRO A 24 -13.69 -8.11 4.75
N VAL A 25 -12.93 -7.11 4.30
CA VAL A 25 -13.33 -5.71 4.36
C VAL A 25 -14.40 -5.52 3.30
N GLY A 26 -15.66 -5.47 3.74
CA GLY A 26 -16.79 -5.07 2.90
C GLY A 26 -16.60 -3.64 2.39
N PRO A 27 -17.38 -3.22 1.37
CA PRO A 27 -17.29 -1.87 0.82
C PRO A 27 -17.41 -0.83 1.93
N GLN A 28 -16.42 0.05 2.03
CA GLN A 28 -16.43 1.16 2.98
C GLN A 28 -17.54 2.12 2.56
N ASN A 29 -18.70 1.99 3.20
CA ASN A 29 -19.65 3.08 3.29
C ASN A 29 -18.97 4.22 4.05
N ILE A 30 -19.02 5.39 3.42
CA ILE A 30 -18.63 6.69 3.98
C ILE A 30 -19.05 6.74 5.44
N SER A 31 -18.06 6.88 6.31
CA SER A 31 -18.20 6.94 7.75
C SER A 31 -19.02 8.18 8.14
N ASN A 32 -20.34 8.02 8.27
CA ASN A 32 -21.06 8.75 9.31
C ASN A 32 -20.67 8.11 10.64
N GLN A 33 -19.53 8.54 11.16
CA GLN A 33 -19.13 8.22 12.52
C GLN A 33 -19.92 9.12 13.47
N GLU A 34 -21.18 8.75 13.71
CA GLU A 34 -21.96 9.32 14.81
C GLU A 34 -22.46 8.19 15.71
N ASN A 35 -21.53 7.70 16.53
CA ASN A 35 -21.87 6.96 17.72
C ASN A 35 -21.03 7.49 18.89
N SER A 36 -21.45 8.63 19.43
CA SER A 36 -21.14 8.99 20.80
C SER A 36 -22.35 9.65 21.45
N THR A 37 -23.06 8.85 22.23
CA THR A 37 -23.89 9.30 23.32
C THR A 37 -23.10 10.31 24.18
N GLN A 38 -23.58 11.56 24.20
CA GLN A 38 -23.33 12.61 25.20
C GLN A 38 -21.87 13.06 25.44
N THR A 39 -21.63 14.33 25.05
CA THR A 39 -20.51 15.23 25.42
C THR A 39 -19.26 15.21 24.55
N SER A 40 -19.42 15.44 23.26
CA SER A 40 -18.37 16.07 22.45
C SER A 40 -18.98 17.22 21.66
N THR A 41 -18.90 18.43 22.21
CA THR A 41 -19.22 19.62 21.42
C THR A 41 -18.16 19.76 20.33
N PRO A 42 -18.54 19.87 19.04
CA PRO A 42 -17.57 20.06 17.97
C PRO A 42 -16.78 21.35 18.23
N PRO A 43 -15.45 21.36 18.01
CA PRO A 43 -14.66 22.58 18.15
C PRO A 43 -15.10 23.61 17.09
N GLY A 44 -15.11 24.88 17.46
CA GLY A 44 -15.61 25.99 16.66
C GLY A 44 -17.13 26.06 16.67
N ILE A 45 -17.73 26.16 15.49
CA ILE A 45 -19.17 26.27 15.29
C ILE A 45 -19.67 25.09 14.47
N GLY A 46 -20.80 24.51 14.85
CA GLY A 46 -21.36 23.34 14.19
C GLY A 46 -22.86 23.21 14.38
N ILE A 47 -23.46 22.26 13.67
CA ILE A 47 -24.88 21.93 13.79
C ILE A 47 -24.97 20.53 14.40
N ARG A 48 -25.80 20.35 15.43
CA ARG A 48 -26.10 19.02 15.99
C ARG A 48 -27.59 18.71 15.87
N GLU A 49 -27.87 17.44 15.65
CA GLU A 49 -29.20 16.87 15.74
C GLU A 49 -29.48 16.38 17.17
N VAL A 50 -30.57 16.85 17.77
CA VAL A 50 -31.02 16.43 19.10
C VAL A 50 -32.07 15.33 18.91
N MET A 51 -31.69 14.10 19.26
CA MET A 51 -32.55 12.93 19.17
C MET A 51 -33.09 12.53 20.54
N LEU A 52 -34.39 12.22 20.61
CA LEU A 52 -35.00 11.55 21.77
C LEU A 52 -34.95 10.04 21.57
N SER A 53 -34.68 9.31 22.65
CA SER A 53 -34.73 7.84 22.69
C SER A 53 -36.00 7.28 23.34
N LYS A 54 -36.85 8.15 23.91
CA LYS A 54 -38.13 7.80 24.54
C LYS A 54 -39.16 8.89 24.24
N GLY A 55 -40.41 8.49 23.99
CA GLY A 55 -41.50 9.43 23.71
C GLY A 55 -41.63 9.83 22.24
N CYS A 56 -41.06 9.06 21.31
CA CYS A 56 -41.24 9.29 19.89
C CYS A 56 -42.70 9.03 19.47
N PRO A 57 -43.29 9.86 18.59
CA PRO A 57 -44.69 9.74 18.19
C PRO A 57 -44.98 8.49 17.31
N GLY A 58 -43.95 7.77 16.86
CA GLY A 58 -44.04 6.54 16.08
C GLY A 58 -43.41 5.32 16.78
N THR A 59 -43.21 4.22 16.03
CA THR A 59 -42.54 3.00 16.52
C THR A 59 -41.00 3.09 16.48
N GLU A 60 -40.46 4.28 16.22
CA GLU A 60 -39.03 4.53 16.10
C GLU A 60 -38.35 4.51 17.48
N ALA A 61 -37.20 3.84 17.56
CA ALA A 61 -36.41 3.77 18.79
C ALA A 61 -35.67 5.09 19.11
N LYS A 62 -35.47 5.95 18.10
CA LYS A 62 -34.95 7.31 18.23
C LYS A 62 -35.60 8.20 17.20
N CYS A 63 -35.95 9.43 17.57
CA CYS A 63 -36.55 10.41 16.68
C CYS A 63 -35.86 11.76 16.82
N LEU A 64 -35.71 12.47 15.70
CA LEU A 64 -35.18 13.82 15.65
C LEU A 64 -36.21 14.80 16.21
N VAL A 65 -35.78 15.61 17.17
CA VAL A 65 -36.67 16.59 17.83
C VAL A 65 -36.30 18.00 17.44
N ARG A 66 -35.01 18.27 17.34
CA ARG A 66 -34.51 19.62 17.08
C ARG A 66 -33.14 19.58 16.47
N VAL A 67 -32.85 20.57 15.64
CA VAL A 67 -31.50 20.87 15.18
C VAL A 67 -31.03 22.11 15.92
N GLU A 68 -29.86 22.04 16.56
CA GLU A 68 -29.30 23.13 17.36
C GLU A 68 -27.90 23.50 16.89
N GLU A 69 -27.60 24.79 16.88
CA GLU A 69 -26.24 25.27 16.65
C GLU A 69 -25.41 25.12 17.93
N CYS A 70 -24.22 24.53 17.79
CA CYS A 70 -23.29 24.28 18.88
C CYS A 70 -22.07 25.16 18.73
N ARG A 71 -21.57 25.63 19.88
CA ARG A 71 -20.29 26.34 19.99
C ARG A 71 -19.35 25.58 20.90
N GLY A 72 -18.23 25.16 20.35
CA GLY A 72 -17.11 24.58 21.07
C GLY A 72 -15.98 25.58 21.28
N GLN A 73 -14.79 25.05 21.49
CA GLN A 73 -13.57 25.85 21.61
C GLN A 73 -13.24 26.53 20.27
N VAL A 74 -12.83 27.80 20.31
CA VAL A 74 -12.51 28.58 19.10
C VAL A 74 -11.39 27.93 18.26
N ASP A 75 -10.36 27.37 18.88
CA ASP A 75 -9.30 26.68 18.15
C ASP A 75 -9.74 25.27 17.73
N CYS A 76 -9.98 25.09 16.43
CA CYS A 76 -10.31 23.81 15.80
C CYS A 76 -9.08 22.94 15.54
N GLY A 77 -7.88 23.47 15.76
CA GLY A 77 -6.63 22.77 15.51
C GLY A 77 -6.30 22.65 14.02
N TRP A 78 -5.84 21.47 13.61
CA TRP A 78 -5.37 21.19 12.26
C TRP A 78 -6.47 20.60 11.38
N GLY A 79 -6.78 21.30 10.29
CA GLY A 79 -7.74 20.88 9.29
C GLY A 79 -7.14 19.98 8.21
N LYS A 80 -8.04 19.31 7.47
CA LYS A 80 -7.71 18.59 6.22
C LYS A 80 -8.20 19.39 5.01
N PRO A 81 -7.38 19.57 3.96
CA PRO A 81 -7.81 20.28 2.75
C PRO A 81 -9.09 19.69 2.17
N LEU A 82 -9.92 20.54 1.55
CA LEU A 82 -11.13 20.13 0.85
C LEU A 82 -10.78 19.35 -0.42
N PHE A 83 -9.78 19.86 -1.15
CA PHE A 83 -9.23 19.22 -2.33
C PHE A 83 -7.71 19.37 -2.31
N GLU A 84 -7.01 18.31 -2.70
CA GLU A 84 -5.56 18.28 -2.70
C GLU A 84 -5.07 17.67 -4.02
N SER A 85 -4.40 18.51 -4.83
CA SER A 85 -3.72 18.08 -6.05
C SER A 85 -2.21 18.30 -5.92
N LEU A 86 -1.45 17.88 -6.95
CA LEU A 86 -0.02 18.15 -7.01
C LEU A 86 0.25 19.66 -7.10
N GLU A 87 -0.48 20.40 -7.93
CA GLU A 87 -0.19 21.81 -8.18
C GLU A 87 -0.88 22.77 -7.20
N SER A 88 -2.13 22.47 -6.82
CA SER A 88 -2.94 23.33 -5.96
C SER A 88 -3.67 22.58 -4.84
N VAL A 89 -3.97 23.32 -3.77
CA VAL A 89 -4.68 22.85 -2.59
C VAL A 89 -5.82 23.81 -2.29
N GLN A 90 -7.01 23.26 -2.08
CA GLN A 90 -8.19 24.01 -1.71
C GLN A 90 -8.46 23.86 -0.21
N LEU A 91 -8.40 24.97 0.50
CA LEU A 91 -8.61 25.07 1.95
C LEU A 91 -9.98 25.68 2.23
N THR A 92 -10.60 25.31 3.35
CA THR A 92 -11.93 25.83 3.72
C THR A 92 -11.93 26.30 5.17
N CYS A 93 -12.65 27.37 5.47
CA CYS A 93 -12.89 27.81 6.84
C CYS A 93 -13.99 26.97 7.50
N VAL A 94 -14.04 26.99 8.83
CA VAL A 94 -15.13 26.37 9.60
C VAL A 94 -16.27 27.38 9.73
N TYR A 95 -17.47 27.03 9.28
CA TYR A 95 -18.68 27.84 9.38
C TYR A 95 -19.94 26.98 9.35
N THR A 96 -21.07 27.56 9.74
CA THR A 96 -22.41 26.97 9.57
C THR A 96 -23.21 27.78 8.55
N ALA A 97 -24.04 27.14 7.73
CA ALA A 97 -24.84 27.86 6.74
C ALA A 97 -25.87 28.80 7.42
N PRO A 98 -26.19 29.96 6.83
CA PRO A 98 -25.58 30.55 5.64
C PRO A 98 -24.23 31.23 5.93
N ASP A 99 -23.34 31.23 4.93
CA ASP A 99 -21.99 31.79 4.97
C ASP A 99 -21.95 33.31 5.11
N SER A 100 -22.94 34.01 4.57
CA SER A 100 -23.07 35.48 4.61
C SER A 100 -23.13 36.11 6.01
N ARG A 101 -23.32 35.29 7.05
CA ARG A 101 -23.28 35.73 8.46
C ARG A 101 -21.87 35.89 9.00
N PHE A 102 -20.89 35.31 8.29
CA PHE A 102 -19.52 35.21 8.77
C PHE A 102 -18.58 36.06 7.92
N ILE A 103 -17.52 36.53 8.57
CA ILE A 103 -16.39 37.19 7.92
C ILE A 103 -15.20 36.26 8.06
N PHE A 104 -14.51 35.99 6.95
CA PHE A 104 -13.35 35.11 6.92
C PHE A 104 -12.07 35.92 6.75
N SER A 105 -11.02 35.55 7.47
CA SER A 105 -9.70 36.16 7.34
C SER A 105 -8.65 35.07 7.21
N TRP A 106 -8.01 35.02 6.05
CA TRP A 106 -6.90 34.11 5.79
C TRP A 106 -5.57 34.75 6.18
N THR A 107 -4.73 33.99 6.88
CA THR A 107 -3.40 34.42 7.27
C THR A 107 -2.39 33.33 6.93
N MET A 108 -1.32 33.70 6.25
CA MET A 108 -0.16 32.84 6.02
C MET A 108 0.82 32.98 7.18
N LEU A 109 1.14 31.85 7.80
CA LEU A 109 2.11 31.74 8.88
C LEU A 109 3.42 31.20 8.29
N ILE A 110 4.41 32.08 8.17
CA ILE A 110 5.75 31.72 7.72
C ILE A 110 6.64 31.67 8.96
N LYS A 111 7.46 30.61 9.07
CA LYS A 111 8.43 30.47 10.15
C LYS A 111 9.36 31.69 10.18
N ASP A 112 9.57 32.25 11.38
CA ASP A 112 10.47 33.38 11.64
C ASP A 112 10.11 34.69 10.92
N LYS A 113 8.88 34.82 10.39
CA LYS A 113 8.35 36.06 9.81
C LYS A 113 7.02 36.44 10.46
N GLN A 114 6.60 37.69 10.25
CA GLN A 114 5.28 38.13 10.69
C GLN A 114 4.18 37.40 9.89
N PRO A 115 3.05 37.07 10.53
CA PRO A 115 1.87 36.56 9.84
C PRO A 115 1.44 37.51 8.73
N LEU A 116 1.24 37.00 7.51
CA LEU A 116 0.80 37.79 6.38
C LEU A 116 -0.71 37.56 6.17
N VAL A 117 -1.51 38.61 6.35
CA VAL A 117 -2.95 38.57 6.04
C VAL A 117 -3.13 38.56 4.53
N LEU A 118 -3.88 37.57 4.03
CA LEU A 118 -4.20 37.45 2.62
C LEU A 118 -5.42 38.32 2.29
N PRO A 119 -5.52 38.86 1.06
CA PRO A 119 -6.66 39.66 0.63
C PRO A 119 -7.93 38.85 0.37
N ASN A 120 -7.88 37.51 0.46
CA ASN A 120 -9.05 36.66 0.24
C ASN A 120 -9.94 36.66 1.50
N ASP A 121 -11.19 37.07 1.33
CA ASP A 121 -12.24 37.14 2.36
C ASP A 121 -13.27 36.02 2.23
N SER A 122 -13.11 35.12 1.25
CA SER A 122 -14.01 33.98 1.07
C SER A 122 -13.71 32.82 2.02
N ASN A 123 -14.72 31.97 2.23
CA ASN A 123 -14.60 30.76 3.02
C ASN A 123 -13.66 29.70 2.40
N ILE A 124 -13.31 29.84 1.13
CA ILE A 124 -12.46 28.90 0.39
C ILE A 124 -11.21 29.61 -0.12
N LEU A 125 -10.05 29.06 0.20
CA LEU A 125 -8.77 29.56 -0.30
C LEU A 125 -8.10 28.49 -1.15
N GLU A 126 -7.97 28.77 -2.44
CA GLU A 126 -7.12 27.98 -3.34
C GLU A 126 -5.70 28.53 -3.31
N VAL A 127 -4.73 27.68 -3.00
CA VAL A 127 -3.30 28.03 -2.97
C VAL A 127 -2.50 27.09 -3.85
N LYS A 128 -1.52 27.64 -4.56
CA LYS A 128 -0.51 26.84 -5.24
C LYS A 128 0.53 26.35 -4.25
N ARG A 129 1.05 25.14 -4.48
CA ARG A 129 2.16 24.63 -3.69
C ARG A 129 3.40 25.49 -3.93
N GLN A 130 4.15 25.72 -2.86
CA GLN A 130 5.42 26.43 -2.91
C GLN A 130 6.57 25.45 -2.68
N ALA A 131 7.80 25.93 -2.86
CA ALA A 131 9.02 25.15 -2.65
C ALA A 131 9.21 24.70 -1.18
N HIS A 132 8.51 25.32 -0.22
CA HIS A 132 8.60 25.00 1.19
C HIS A 132 7.20 24.78 1.80
N PRO A 133 7.08 23.95 2.85
CA PRO A 133 5.81 23.80 3.56
C PRO A 133 5.40 25.12 4.22
N ILE A 134 4.15 25.50 4.03
CA ILE A 134 3.58 26.74 4.57
C ILE A 134 2.33 26.43 5.36
N VAL A 135 2.16 27.15 6.48
CA VAL A 135 0.96 27.04 7.29
C VAL A 135 0.00 28.16 6.93
N TYR A 136 -1.25 27.82 6.64
CA TYR A 136 -2.33 28.78 6.46
C TYR A 136 -3.29 28.67 7.64
N GLN A 137 -3.74 29.81 8.15
CA GLN A 137 -4.74 29.90 9.21
C GLN A 137 -5.97 30.61 8.64
N CYS A 138 -7.15 30.06 8.88
CA CYS A 138 -8.40 30.79 8.70
C CYS A 138 -9.01 31.13 10.06
N ASP A 139 -9.35 32.40 10.23
CA ASP A 139 -10.17 32.89 11.33
C ASP A 139 -11.57 33.21 10.81
N THR A 140 -12.59 32.59 11.41
CA THR A 140 -14.01 32.86 11.14
C THR A 140 -14.58 33.75 12.22
N PHE A 141 -15.13 34.89 11.82
CA PHE A 141 -15.77 35.86 12.70
C PHE A 141 -17.26 35.91 12.47
N GLU A 142 -18.03 36.06 13.54
CA GLU A 142 -19.45 36.41 13.49
C GLU A 142 -19.60 37.80 14.09
N GLY A 143 -19.87 38.80 13.24
CA GLY A 143 -19.69 40.20 13.62
C GLY A 143 -18.24 40.47 14.03
N ASN A 144 -18.02 40.89 15.29
CA ASN A 144 -16.69 41.16 15.85
C ASN A 144 -16.16 40.03 16.74
N GLN A 145 -16.87 38.89 16.82
CA GLN A 145 -16.48 37.77 17.67
C GLN A 145 -15.79 36.68 16.84
N LEU A 146 -14.60 36.25 17.26
CA LEU A 146 -13.94 35.08 16.69
C LEU A 146 -14.66 33.81 17.16
N VAL A 147 -15.24 33.06 16.23
CA VAL A 147 -16.04 31.85 16.52
C VAL A 147 -15.32 30.55 16.18
N ALA A 148 -14.39 30.58 15.22
CA ALA A 148 -13.57 29.43 14.87
C ALA A 148 -12.22 29.86 14.30
N ARG A 149 -11.20 29.04 14.54
CA ARG A 149 -9.84 29.17 14.01
C ARG A 149 -9.35 27.80 13.59
N ILE A 150 -8.92 27.67 12.34
CA ILE A 150 -8.41 26.41 11.79
C ILE A 150 -7.08 26.64 11.08
N LYS A 151 -6.17 25.66 11.19
CA LYS A 151 -4.83 25.72 10.57
C LYS A 151 -4.64 24.58 9.58
N TYR A 152 -3.95 24.86 8.50
CA TYR A 152 -3.62 23.91 7.44
C TYR A 152 -2.13 23.94 7.18
N VAL A 153 -1.52 22.76 7.04
CA VAL A 153 -0.15 22.65 6.51
C VAL A 153 -0.28 22.31 5.03
N VAL A 154 0.26 23.17 4.17
CA VAL A 154 0.37 22.90 2.74
C VAL A 154 1.79 22.43 2.48
N TYR A 155 1.92 21.12 2.24
CA TYR A 155 3.19 20.46 1.95
C TYR A 155 3.67 20.73 0.52
N THR A 156 4.94 20.41 0.25
CA THR A 156 5.53 20.53 -1.09
C THR A 156 5.09 19.39 -2.01
N GLU A 157 5.29 19.54 -3.32
CA GLU A 157 5.01 18.50 -4.31
C GLU A 157 5.78 17.21 -4.03
N ALA A 158 7.08 17.31 -3.72
CA ALA A 158 7.95 16.18 -3.45
C ALA A 158 7.49 15.36 -2.22
N GLU A 159 6.98 16.03 -1.19
CA GLU A 159 6.50 15.37 0.02
C GLU A 159 5.17 14.64 -0.22
N ILE A 160 4.30 15.20 -1.06
CA ILE A 160 3.07 14.52 -1.47
C ILE A 160 3.35 13.37 -2.41
N GLU A 161 4.32 13.47 -3.32
CA GLU A 161 4.70 12.34 -4.15
C GLU A 161 5.20 11.17 -3.30
N ILE A 162 6.04 11.44 -2.29
CA ILE A 162 6.51 10.41 -1.35
C ILE A 162 5.34 9.82 -0.55
N ARG A 163 4.45 10.67 -0.01
CA ARG A 163 3.28 10.22 0.75
C ARG A 163 2.31 9.43 -0.13
N SER A 164 2.10 9.85 -1.37
CA SER A 164 1.27 9.20 -2.36
C SER A 164 1.85 7.85 -2.77
N ARG A 165 3.16 7.76 -3.02
CA ARG A 165 3.83 6.47 -3.27
C ARG A 165 3.69 5.50 -2.10
N ASN A 166 3.81 5.99 -0.86
CA ASN A 166 3.65 5.15 0.32
C ASN A 166 2.19 4.77 0.59
N ALA A 167 1.23 5.65 0.29
CA ALA A 167 -0.20 5.37 0.37
C ALA A 167 -0.71 4.52 -0.80
N GLY A 168 0.01 4.53 -1.92
CA GLY A 168 -0.28 3.85 -3.18
C GLY A 168 0.35 2.46 -3.30
N VAL A 169 0.75 1.84 -2.18
CA VAL A 169 0.99 0.39 -2.17
C VAL A 169 -0.37 -0.28 -2.37
N ASP A 170 -0.66 -0.63 -3.62
CA ASP A 170 -1.93 -1.25 -4.00
C ASP A 170 -2.14 -2.51 -3.15
N ILE A 171 -3.28 -2.56 -2.47
CA ILE A 171 -3.68 -3.68 -1.64
C ILE A 171 -3.62 -4.99 -2.43
N VAL A 172 -3.89 -4.96 -3.74
CA VAL A 172 -3.77 -6.09 -4.66
C VAL A 172 -2.32 -6.58 -4.74
N MET A 173 -1.36 -5.68 -4.87
CA MET A 173 0.06 -6.02 -4.93
C MET A 173 0.52 -6.70 -3.63
N VAL A 174 0.05 -6.22 -2.48
CA VAL A 174 0.32 -6.85 -1.17
C VAL A 174 -0.27 -8.26 -1.11
N PHE A 175 -1.52 -8.44 -1.55
CA PHE A 175 -2.15 -9.76 -1.60
C PHE A 175 -1.42 -10.74 -2.52
N VAL A 176 -1.00 -10.30 -3.71
CA VAL A 176 -0.22 -11.13 -4.65
C VAL A 176 1.12 -11.55 -4.04
N LEU A 177 1.80 -10.64 -3.34
CA LEU A 177 3.08 -10.94 -2.69
C LEU A 177 2.91 -12.00 -1.59
N ILE A 178 1.92 -11.82 -0.70
CA ILE A 178 1.66 -12.75 0.40
C ILE A 178 1.27 -14.13 -0.15
N THR A 179 0.34 -14.19 -1.11
CA THR A 179 -0.09 -15.46 -1.71
C THR A 179 1.06 -16.19 -2.40
N THR A 180 1.93 -15.46 -3.10
CA THR A 180 3.13 -16.03 -3.75
C THR A 180 4.08 -16.67 -2.72
N ILE A 181 4.33 -15.99 -1.59
CA ILE A 181 5.20 -16.51 -0.52
C ILE A 181 4.60 -17.79 0.08
N VAL A 182 3.29 -17.80 0.36
CA VAL A 182 2.61 -18.98 0.94
C VAL A 182 2.69 -20.17 -0.01
N VAL A 183 2.41 -19.99 -1.29
CA VAL A 183 2.52 -21.06 -2.31
C VAL A 183 3.96 -21.58 -2.38
N PHE A 184 4.95 -20.69 -2.38
CA PHE A 184 6.35 -21.07 -2.41
C PHE A 184 6.75 -21.91 -1.18
N LEU A 185 6.31 -21.53 0.01
CA LEU A 185 6.57 -22.29 1.24
C LEU A 185 5.97 -23.70 1.18
N VAL A 186 4.75 -23.85 0.66
CA VAL A 186 4.10 -25.16 0.48
C VAL A 186 4.89 -26.04 -0.50
N LEU A 187 5.39 -25.45 -1.60
CA LEU A 187 6.22 -26.18 -2.57
C LEU A 187 7.53 -26.66 -1.96
N ILE A 188 8.23 -25.81 -1.20
CA ILE A 188 9.48 -26.19 -0.53
C ILE A 188 9.24 -27.32 0.48
N ILE A 189 8.19 -27.22 1.28
CA ILE A 189 7.82 -28.26 2.25
C ILE A 189 7.50 -29.57 1.52
N GLY A 190 6.71 -29.52 0.44
CA GLY A 190 6.39 -30.68 -0.39
C GLY A 190 7.64 -31.35 -0.99
N LEU A 191 8.57 -30.56 -1.53
CA LEU A 191 9.84 -31.07 -2.04
C LEU A 191 10.66 -31.74 -0.94
N LEU A 192 10.77 -31.14 0.24
CA LEU A 192 11.46 -31.74 1.39
C LEU A 192 10.84 -33.08 1.78
N PHE A 193 9.51 -33.17 1.82
CA PHE A 193 8.82 -34.44 2.07
C PHE A 193 9.13 -35.49 1.00
N LEU A 194 9.12 -35.12 -0.29
CA LEU A 194 9.49 -36.01 -1.38
C LEU A 194 10.95 -36.48 -1.25
N PHE A 195 11.88 -35.59 -0.94
CA PHE A 195 13.28 -35.95 -0.68
C PHE A 195 13.44 -36.91 0.50
N LEU A 196 12.69 -36.69 1.59
CA LEU A 196 12.71 -37.58 2.76
C LEU A 196 12.12 -38.96 2.46
N GLN A 197 11.04 -39.02 1.67
CA GLN A 197 10.44 -40.28 1.23
C GLN A 197 11.36 -41.03 0.25
N CYS A 198 11.96 -40.34 -0.71
CA CYS A 198 12.97 -40.92 -1.61
C CYS A 198 14.19 -41.44 -0.85
N LYS A 199 14.70 -40.71 0.16
CA LYS A 199 15.79 -41.19 1.04
C LYS A 199 15.39 -42.38 1.92
N ARG A 200 14.10 -42.59 2.19
CA ARG A 200 13.60 -43.73 2.96
C ARG A 200 13.44 -44.97 2.08
N SER A 201 13.04 -44.79 0.83
CA SER A 201 12.86 -45.87 -0.14
C SER A 201 14.18 -46.49 -0.64
N THR A 202 15.26 -45.72 -0.74
CA THR A 202 16.58 -46.25 -1.16
C THR A 202 17.28 -47.10 -0.09
N LYS A 203 16.82 -47.06 1.17
CA LYS A 203 17.35 -47.93 2.24
C LYS A 203 16.91 -49.40 2.09
N ASN A 204 15.87 -49.67 1.30
CA ASN A 204 15.34 -51.01 1.10
C ASN A 204 15.86 -51.68 -0.19
N LEU A 205 16.63 -50.98 -1.03
CA LEU A 205 17.13 -51.47 -2.31
C LEU A 205 18.66 -51.70 -2.33
N PHE A 206 19.27 -51.94 -1.16
CA PHE A 206 20.66 -52.41 -1.03
C PHE A 206 20.78 -53.66 -0.16
N LYS A 207 19.70 -54.46 -0.08
CA LYS A 207 19.68 -55.74 0.63
C LYS A 207 19.15 -56.86 -0.27
N SER A 208 19.82 -57.07 -1.39
CA SER A 208 19.78 -58.35 -2.10
C SER A 208 21.14 -58.58 -2.76
N SER A 209 22.03 -59.23 -2.01
CA SER A 209 23.19 -59.92 -2.57
C SER A 209 22.81 -61.38 -2.81
N PRO A 210 23.27 -62.03 -3.89
CA PRO A 210 22.76 -63.31 -4.38
C PRO A 210 23.37 -64.50 -3.64
N GLU A 211 22.57 -65.57 -3.47
CA GLU A 211 23.05 -66.86 -3.00
C GLU A 211 23.66 -67.68 -4.16
N PRO A 212 24.85 -68.28 -4.01
CA PRO A 212 25.52 -69.03 -5.07
C PRO A 212 25.12 -70.51 -5.09
N GLN A 213 24.73 -71.02 -6.27
CA GLN A 213 24.64 -72.47 -6.52
C GLN A 213 25.95 -73.04 -7.08
N LYS A 214 26.19 -74.30 -6.72
CA LYS A 214 27.45 -75.07 -6.71
C LYS A 214 28.22 -75.17 -8.04
N ALA A 215 29.54 -75.02 -7.87
CA ALA A 215 30.68 -75.80 -8.39
C ALA A 215 30.55 -76.57 -9.72
N SER A 216 31.40 -76.19 -10.67
CA SER A 216 32.07 -77.13 -11.58
C SER A 216 33.58 -76.86 -11.59
N VAL A 217 34.35 -77.89 -11.89
CA VAL A 217 35.70 -78.19 -11.38
C VAL A 217 36.82 -77.84 -12.38
N SER A 218 37.95 -77.37 -11.82
CA SER A 218 39.34 -77.54 -12.27
C SER A 218 40.05 -76.50 -13.17
N SER A 219 41.08 -75.90 -12.56
CA SER A 219 42.47 -75.67 -13.01
C SER A 219 42.81 -74.74 -14.20
N ALA A 220 43.13 -73.47 -13.86
CA ALA A 220 44.40 -72.71 -14.02
C ALA A 220 45.55 -73.23 -14.94
N PRO A 221 46.65 -72.44 -15.23
CA PRO A 221 46.97 -71.00 -14.99
C PRO A 221 47.74 -70.30 -16.17
N VAL A 222 48.32 -69.09 -15.90
CA VAL A 222 49.51 -68.44 -16.55
C VAL A 222 49.18 -67.57 -17.79
N SER A 223 49.79 -66.43 -18.13
CA SER A 223 50.63 -65.37 -17.54
C SER A 223 50.94 -64.34 -18.66
N TYR A 224 51.37 -63.13 -18.25
CA TYR A 224 52.26 -62.18 -18.95
C TYR A 224 51.75 -61.07 -19.91
N ARG A 225 52.27 -59.87 -19.56
CA ARG A 225 52.96 -58.83 -20.36
C ARG A 225 52.18 -57.73 -21.10
N LYS A 226 52.43 -56.50 -20.63
CA LYS A 226 52.64 -55.24 -21.38
C LYS A 226 53.98 -55.31 -22.19
N PRO A 227 54.41 -54.35 -23.07
CA PRO A 227 53.87 -53.01 -23.40
C PRO A 227 54.05 -52.50 -24.88
N MET A 228 53.68 -51.22 -25.10
CA MET A 228 54.18 -50.19 -26.07
C MET A 228 53.99 -50.42 -27.59
N SER A 229 53.93 -49.43 -28.49
CA SER A 229 53.62 -47.97 -28.55
C SER A 229 53.76 -47.55 -30.04
N VAL A 230 53.57 -46.26 -30.36
CA VAL A 230 53.95 -45.55 -31.62
C VAL A 230 52.91 -45.67 -32.77
N GLU A 231 52.58 -44.69 -33.61
CA GLU A 231 52.69 -43.22 -33.75
C GLU A 231 52.30 -42.96 -35.23
N ARG A 232 51.46 -41.95 -35.52
CA ARG A 232 51.69 -40.87 -36.52
C ARG A 232 50.40 -40.27 -37.06
N LYS A 233 50.21 -39.00 -36.69
CA LYS A 233 50.05 -37.81 -37.54
C LYS A 233 49.39 -37.98 -38.92
N SER A 234 48.43 -37.10 -39.21
CA SER A 234 48.68 -35.87 -39.99
C SER A 234 47.38 -35.02 -40.05
N VAL A 235 47.43 -33.73 -39.68
CA VAL A 235 47.42 -32.54 -40.59
C VAL A 235 45.96 -32.15 -40.95
N LEU A 236 45.46 -30.91 -40.89
CA LEU A 236 45.93 -29.51 -40.86
C LEU A 236 44.72 -28.69 -40.32
N ARG A 237 44.84 -27.78 -39.33
CA ARG A 237 45.16 -26.33 -39.44
C ARG A 237 44.06 -25.53 -40.19
N THR A 238 43.60 -24.32 -39.82
CA THR A 238 44.12 -23.19 -39.00
C THR A 238 42.90 -22.23 -38.89
N VAL A 239 42.45 -21.76 -37.71
CA VAL A 239 42.84 -20.50 -37.04
C VAL A 239 42.76 -19.26 -37.93
N THR A 240 41.97 -18.25 -37.52
CA THR A 240 42.52 -16.92 -37.17
C THR A 240 41.60 -16.11 -36.27
N GLN A 241 42.16 -15.71 -35.12
CA GLN A 241 41.88 -14.50 -34.34
C GLN A 241 42.48 -13.27 -35.04
N SER A 242 42.01 -12.06 -34.70
CA SER A 242 42.70 -10.75 -34.62
C SER A 242 41.64 -9.66 -34.87
N GLU A 243 41.25 -8.85 -33.87
CA GLU A 243 41.76 -7.48 -33.55
C GLU A 243 41.47 -6.47 -34.68
N THR A 244 41.22 -5.16 -34.51
CA THR A 244 41.33 -4.16 -33.44
C THR A 244 40.73 -2.84 -33.98
N GLY A 245 40.37 -1.91 -33.08
CA GLY A 245 40.45 -0.45 -33.28
C GLY A 245 39.38 0.21 -34.17
N HIS A 246 39.14 1.52 -34.17
CA HIS A 246 39.47 2.69 -33.34
C HIS A 246 38.75 3.89 -34.01
N SER A 247 38.82 5.10 -33.42
CA SER A 247 38.37 6.42 -33.94
C SER A 247 36.91 6.77 -33.60
N GLU A 248 36.57 7.68 -32.69
CA GLU A 248 37.10 8.99 -32.24
C GLU A 248 36.77 10.19 -33.18
N THR A 249 36.21 11.23 -32.55
CA THR A 249 36.17 12.68 -32.90
C THR A 249 35.21 13.24 -33.97
N GLY A 250 34.50 14.32 -33.59
CA GLY A 250 33.77 15.20 -34.51
C GLY A 250 32.89 16.28 -33.86
N ARG A 251 33.53 17.30 -33.28
CA ARG A 251 33.00 18.57 -32.74
C ARG A 251 32.38 19.45 -33.84
N SER A 252 31.34 20.24 -33.54
CA SER A 252 31.15 21.59 -34.13
C SER A 252 30.17 22.44 -33.30
N GLU A 253 30.66 23.62 -32.92
CA GLU A 253 29.92 24.79 -32.45
C GLU A 253 29.15 25.47 -33.59
N MET A 254 28.26 26.39 -33.19
CA MET A 254 27.90 27.66 -33.86
C MET A 254 26.66 27.68 -34.77
N SER A 255 25.54 28.13 -34.20
CA SER A 255 24.72 29.27 -34.68
C SER A 255 23.78 29.73 -33.58
#